data_AF-A0A7S1AFY2-F1
#
_entry.id   AF-A0A7S1AFY2-F1
#
_cell.length_a   1.000
_cell.length_b   1.000
_cell.length_c   1.000
_cell.angle_alpha   90.00
_cell.angle_beta   90.00
_cell.angle_gamma   90.00
#
_symmetry.space_group_name_H-M   'P 1'
#
loop_
_entity.id
_entity.type
_entity.pdbx_description
1 polymer ?
#
loop_
_entity_poly.entity_id
_entity_poly.type
_entity_poly.pdbx_seq_one_letter_code
_entity_poly.pdbx_strand_id
1 'polypeptide(L)'
;WLKASSCIIVMTIIITFFSLLSSASAGLAQPPQRVDGTVAWLLNLTEEAQVSSECVTGEVGHSSAPLDECLPFDYQGTTLYSKVSCNETTLLSGYWATAGCTSSPISVVSYAVGVCQTLPNTRGLSGVFSCNETAYTTTEWSLSPPAPSAPKCNPGLASATSLAVSCEVDASAIDLVSFEVAGPSLRPFLGYTAIVTGSNTVTATIPGLRANSTYTVFARALRRGESQGNPDAWSDVGLGSSCETSGTGSAPLPTVARRKKTTRWLEVYRVASGAQLGDFLDEHNGADLAAAATSYLSFLLATPNTPLTRYCVEIEDVTLRGIVTASPAGKPHESPYADYLSCNAGHCLCMHQIDRSLARLPATMIERMCNGTEYTDPRSSNSCRCPRSSTRQSERHVGRVMVPSPFVAYNSLSHLPLQIPADYPLPWRQSPMGHYYSFPSKGRCAPGNAVGEHGCTWQVSPLSHTLFSDDLWKVGLNVTPALPIPFVQGIHNLAVVGTAVA
;
A
#
# COMPACT_ATOMS: atom_id res chain seq x y z
N TRP A 1 -28.52 -32.04 51.32
CA TRP A 1 -27.32 -31.21 51.13
C TRP A 1 -27.50 -30.48 49.80
N LEU A 2 -28.35 -29.44 49.78
CA LEU A 2 -28.03 -28.00 49.97
C LEU A 2 -27.22 -27.47 48.76
N LYS A 3 -27.67 -26.53 47.91
CA LYS A 3 -28.79 -25.55 47.89
C LYS A 3 -29.01 -25.13 46.41
N ALA A 4 -30.26 -25.13 45.92
CA ALA A 4 -31.16 -23.96 45.73
C ALA A 4 -30.82 -23.14 44.45
N SER A 5 -31.64 -23.10 43.40
CA SER A 5 -33.01 -22.54 43.24
C SER A 5 -33.05 -21.05 42.84
N SER A 6 -33.70 -20.82 41.70
CA SER A 6 -34.63 -19.71 41.37
C SER A 6 -34.08 -18.30 41.09
N CYS A 7 -34.38 -17.78 39.89
CA CYS A 7 -35.39 -16.73 39.73
C CYS A 7 -35.75 -16.48 38.25
N ILE A 8 -37.06 -16.48 37.98
CA ILE A 8 -37.72 -15.98 36.76
C ILE A 8 -38.24 -14.56 37.08
N ILE A 9 -38.45 -13.77 36.02
CA ILE A 9 -39.45 -12.70 35.78
C ILE A 9 -38.87 -11.27 35.60
N VAL A 10 -39.30 -10.66 34.48
CA VAL A 10 -39.62 -9.23 34.19
C VAL A 10 -38.62 -8.49 33.27
N MET A 11 -38.94 -8.38 31.97
CA MET A 11 -39.42 -7.12 31.36
C MET A 11 -39.77 -7.31 29.87
N THR A 12 -41.07 -7.41 29.63
CA THR A 12 -41.73 -6.89 28.42
C THR A 12 -41.87 -5.36 28.58
N ILE A 13 -41.94 -4.64 27.46
CA ILE A 13 -42.24 -3.19 27.27
C ILE A 13 -40.98 -2.35 26.97
N ILE A 14 -40.73 -2.09 25.68
CA ILE A 14 -40.63 -0.76 25.01
C ILE A 14 -40.62 -1.07 23.49
N ILE A 15 -41.80 -1.30 22.93
CA ILE A 15 -42.08 -1.15 21.49
C ILE A 15 -43.23 -0.15 21.45
N THR A 16 -42.90 1.12 21.26
CA THR A 16 -43.73 2.23 20.75
C THR A 16 -43.13 3.55 21.22
N PHE A 17 -42.10 4.08 20.56
CA PHE A 17 -41.78 5.52 20.61
C PHE A 17 -40.75 5.94 19.55
N PHE A 18 -40.91 5.52 18.28
CA PHE A 18 -40.19 6.14 17.15
C PHE A 18 -40.99 6.06 15.85
N SER A 19 -42.28 6.39 15.95
CA SER A 19 -43.13 6.67 14.79
C SER A 19 -43.89 7.95 15.11
N LEU A 20 -43.25 9.10 14.90
CA LEU A 20 -43.82 10.46 14.75
C LEU A 20 -42.69 11.49 14.96
N LEU A 21 -41.96 11.78 13.89
CA LEU A 21 -41.29 13.08 13.64
C LEU A 21 -40.70 13.03 12.22
N SER A 22 -41.60 12.95 11.25
CA SER A 22 -41.29 13.11 9.83
C SER A 22 -42.37 13.98 9.22
N SER A 23 -42.24 15.29 9.38
CA SER A 23 -42.78 16.30 8.45
C SER A 23 -42.49 17.72 8.95
N ALA A 24 -42.03 18.55 8.01
CA ALA A 24 -41.86 20.01 8.06
C ALA A 24 -40.47 20.57 8.46
N SER A 25 -39.62 20.78 7.45
CA SER A 25 -39.08 22.12 7.18
C SER A 25 -38.53 22.16 5.76
N ALA A 26 -39.30 22.83 4.89
CA ALA A 26 -38.85 23.31 3.60
C ALA A 26 -38.00 24.58 3.79
N GLY A 27 -36.99 24.75 2.95
CA GLY A 27 -36.44 26.06 2.59
C GLY A 27 -35.53 26.74 3.60
N LEU A 28 -34.25 26.34 3.63
CA LEU A 28 -33.15 27.22 4.02
C LEU A 28 -32.00 27.00 3.03
N ALA A 29 -31.69 28.02 2.26
CA ALA A 29 -30.50 28.07 1.42
C ALA A 29 -29.26 27.88 2.31
N GLN A 30 -28.48 26.84 2.05
CA GLN A 30 -27.19 26.67 2.71
C GLN A 30 -26.26 27.81 2.27
N PRO A 31 -25.63 28.54 3.20
CA PRO A 31 -24.55 29.45 2.83
C PRO A 31 -23.40 28.65 2.20
N PRO A 32 -22.63 29.25 1.28
CA PRO A 32 -21.49 28.57 0.66
C PRO A 32 -20.58 28.06 1.78
N GLN A 33 -20.38 26.75 1.82
CA GLN A 33 -19.40 26.15 2.71
C GLN A 33 -18.05 26.81 2.41
N ARG A 34 -17.49 27.46 3.42
CA ARG A 34 -16.13 27.97 3.38
C ARG A 34 -15.22 26.75 3.30
N VAL A 35 -14.67 26.51 2.11
CA VAL A 35 -13.70 25.45 1.85
C VAL A 35 -12.34 25.90 2.42
N ASP A 36 -12.20 25.87 3.74
CA ASP A 36 -10.92 26.17 4.42
C ASP A 36 -10.25 24.84 4.81
N GLY A 37 -9.03 24.61 4.29
CA GLY A 37 -8.08 23.59 4.78
C GLY A 37 -8.09 22.21 4.13
N THR A 38 -9.24 21.68 3.70
CA THR A 38 -9.35 20.28 3.23
C THR A 38 -8.71 20.03 1.85
N VAL A 39 -8.69 21.02 0.97
CA VAL A 39 -8.16 20.89 -0.41
C VAL A 39 -6.63 20.82 -0.44
N ALA A 40 -5.95 21.49 0.50
CA ALA A 40 -4.48 21.43 0.59
C ALA A 40 -3.97 20.05 1.00
N TRP A 41 -4.75 19.26 1.75
CA TRP A 41 -4.42 17.89 2.12
C TRP A 41 -4.66 16.87 0.99
N LEU A 42 -5.72 17.05 0.19
CA LEU A 42 -5.97 16.26 -1.03
C LEU A 42 -4.86 16.46 -2.08
N LEU A 43 -4.19 17.63 -2.04
CA LEU A 43 -3.10 18.01 -2.92
C LEU A 43 -1.74 17.90 -2.23
N ASN A 44 -1.45 16.78 -1.57
CA ASN A 44 -0.08 16.44 -1.17
C ASN A 44 0.78 16.11 -2.41
N LEU A 45 0.80 17.02 -3.38
CA LEU A 45 1.57 17.05 -4.63
C LEU A 45 3.01 17.50 -4.40
N THR A 46 3.50 17.44 -3.16
CA THR A 46 4.89 17.78 -2.81
C THR A 46 5.84 16.61 -3.02
N GLU A 47 5.44 15.63 -3.85
CA GLU A 47 6.38 14.64 -4.37
C GLU A 47 7.42 15.38 -5.22
N GLU A 48 8.66 15.39 -4.75
CA GLU A 48 9.79 15.76 -5.58
C GLU A 48 9.76 14.87 -6.82
N ALA A 49 9.74 15.50 -8.01
CA ALA A 49 9.91 14.77 -9.25
C ALA A 49 11.22 13.98 -9.17
N GLN A 50 11.10 12.65 -9.17
CA GLN A 50 12.25 11.80 -8.97
C GLN A 50 13.01 11.66 -10.27
N VAL A 51 14.27 12.09 -10.26
CA VAL A 51 15.16 11.92 -11.41
C VAL A 51 15.48 10.44 -11.56
N SER A 52 14.95 9.82 -12.62
CA SER A 52 15.39 8.51 -13.07
C SER A 52 16.63 8.69 -13.94
N SER A 53 17.63 7.81 -13.78
CA SER A 53 18.84 7.86 -14.60
C SER A 53 18.59 7.46 -16.05
N GLU A 54 17.46 6.80 -16.38
CA GLU A 54 17.19 6.31 -17.73
C GLU A 54 15.68 6.38 -18.08
N CYS A 55 15.34 7.12 -19.14
CA CYS A 55 14.09 6.94 -19.88
C CYS A 55 14.34 5.85 -20.92
N VAL A 56 13.82 4.65 -20.69
CA VAL A 56 14.09 3.49 -21.55
C VAL A 56 12.92 3.20 -22.48
N THR A 57 13.28 2.67 -23.65
CA THR A 57 12.51 2.35 -24.85
C THR A 57 10.99 2.19 -24.72
N GLY A 58 10.28 2.91 -25.60
CA GLY A 58 8.84 2.83 -25.79
C GLY A 58 8.18 4.17 -25.48
N GLU A 59 8.36 5.15 -26.36
CA GLU A 59 7.55 6.37 -26.30
C GLU A 59 6.08 5.97 -26.40
N VAL A 60 5.32 6.22 -25.34
CA VAL A 60 3.90 5.87 -25.26
C VAL A 60 3.00 7.06 -25.49
N GLY A 61 3.53 8.27 -25.32
CA GLY A 61 2.76 9.50 -25.48
C GLY A 61 3.65 10.71 -25.74
N HIS A 62 3.09 11.63 -26.50
CA HIS A 62 3.61 12.97 -26.66
C HIS A 62 2.46 13.94 -26.44
N SER A 63 2.61 14.83 -25.46
CA SER A 63 1.64 15.90 -25.20
C SER A 63 2.34 17.26 -25.23
N SER A 64 1.58 18.29 -25.55
CA SER A 64 2.05 19.67 -25.50
C SER A 64 0.96 20.56 -24.93
N ALA A 65 1.37 21.52 -24.11
CA ALA A 65 0.48 22.53 -23.57
C ALA A 65 1.15 23.91 -23.59
N PRO A 66 0.36 24.99 -23.79
CA PRO A 66 0.88 26.34 -23.84
C PRO A 66 1.49 26.75 -22.48
N LEU A 67 2.55 27.54 -22.56
CA LEU A 67 3.12 28.20 -21.38
C LEU A 67 2.26 29.40 -20.98
N ASP A 68 2.30 29.71 -19.69
CA ASP A 68 1.65 30.86 -19.06
C ASP A 68 0.13 30.98 -19.17
N GLU A 69 -0.54 29.98 -19.75
CA GLU A 69 -1.99 29.85 -19.76
C GLU A 69 -2.50 29.11 -18.51
N CYS A 70 -3.67 29.55 -18.03
CA CYS A 70 -4.33 28.93 -16.89
C CYS A 70 -5.32 27.86 -17.40
N LEU A 71 -4.89 26.60 -17.36
CA LEU A 71 -5.62 25.47 -17.93
C LEU A 71 -6.38 24.71 -16.83
N PRO A 72 -7.66 24.37 -17.03
CA PRO A 72 -8.38 23.51 -16.10
C PRO A 72 -7.90 22.06 -16.21
N PHE A 73 -7.81 21.37 -15.07
CA PHE A 73 -7.65 19.92 -15.03
C PHE A 73 -8.51 19.33 -13.93
N ASP A 74 -8.98 18.10 -14.11
CA ASP A 74 -9.76 17.38 -13.11
C ASP A 74 -8.84 16.54 -12.23
N TYR A 75 -8.86 16.79 -10.92
CA TYR A 75 -8.13 16.03 -9.93
C TYR A 75 -9.10 15.38 -8.96
N GLN A 76 -9.30 14.07 -9.11
CA GLN A 76 -10.19 13.27 -8.27
C GLN A 76 -11.63 13.85 -8.20
N GLY A 77 -12.15 14.35 -9.33
CA GLY A 77 -13.48 14.96 -9.42
C GLY A 77 -13.55 16.41 -8.92
N THR A 78 -12.41 17.02 -8.55
CA THR A 78 -12.30 18.44 -8.26
C THR A 78 -11.58 19.15 -9.41
N THR A 79 -12.24 20.11 -10.04
CA THR A 79 -11.59 20.97 -11.03
C THR A 79 -10.60 21.90 -10.35
N LEU A 80 -9.34 21.78 -10.76
CA LEU A 80 -8.26 22.69 -10.41
C LEU A 80 -7.75 23.37 -11.68
N TYR A 81 -6.87 24.35 -11.50
CA TYR A 81 -6.25 25.06 -12.61
C TYR A 81 -4.75 24.99 -12.48
N SER A 82 -4.05 24.76 -13.59
CA SER A 82 -2.59 24.77 -13.66
C SER A 82 -2.12 25.87 -14.60
N LYS A 83 -0.96 26.45 -14.27
CA LYS A 83 -0.23 27.37 -15.13
C LYS A 83 1.24 27.02 -15.04
N VAL A 84 1.85 26.83 -16.20
CA VAL A 84 3.22 26.36 -16.32
C VAL A 84 4.08 27.48 -16.88
N SER A 85 5.19 27.75 -16.22
CA SER A 85 6.29 28.54 -16.78
C SER A 85 7.50 27.64 -16.95
N CYS A 86 8.34 27.91 -17.95
CA CYS A 86 9.48 27.07 -18.22
C CYS A 86 10.68 27.88 -18.70
N ASN A 87 11.88 27.41 -18.37
CA ASN A 87 13.15 27.87 -18.92
C ASN A 87 13.96 26.66 -19.42
N GLU A 88 15.23 26.88 -19.81
CA GLU A 88 16.08 25.82 -20.37
C GLU A 88 16.35 24.64 -19.42
N THR A 89 16.25 24.83 -18.11
CA THR A 89 16.62 23.82 -17.11
C THR A 89 15.44 23.36 -16.26
N THR A 90 14.36 24.12 -16.21
CA THR A 90 13.33 23.98 -15.18
C THR A 90 11.97 24.36 -15.70
N LEU A 91 11.00 23.49 -15.45
CA LEU A 91 9.57 23.70 -15.65
C LEU A 91 8.91 23.86 -14.27
N LEU A 92 8.21 24.97 -14.07
CA LEU A 92 7.46 25.27 -12.84
C LEU A 92 5.97 25.16 -13.13
N SER A 93 5.31 24.21 -12.47
CA SER A 93 3.85 24.05 -12.54
C SER A 93 3.22 24.57 -11.26
N GLY A 94 2.46 25.66 -11.35
CA GLY A 94 1.61 26.12 -10.26
C GLY A 94 0.22 25.48 -10.33
N TYR A 95 -0.46 25.37 -9.19
CA TYR A 95 -1.82 24.84 -9.06
C TYR A 95 -2.72 25.78 -8.27
N TRP A 96 -3.94 26.04 -8.75
CA TRP A 96 -4.92 26.97 -8.19
C TRP A 96 -6.30 26.32 -8.06
N ALA A 97 -7.08 26.72 -7.04
CA ALA A 97 -8.48 26.30 -6.91
C ALA A 97 -9.45 27.17 -7.73
N THR A 98 -8.99 28.28 -8.29
CA THR A 98 -9.83 29.25 -9.00
C THR A 98 -9.31 29.51 -10.40
N ALA A 99 -10.24 29.70 -11.34
CA ALA A 99 -9.93 30.04 -12.71
C ALA A 99 -9.10 31.34 -12.82
N GLY A 100 -8.31 31.43 -13.90
CA GLY A 100 -7.51 32.61 -14.22
C GLY A 100 -6.16 32.71 -13.51
N CYS A 101 -5.91 31.88 -12.49
CA CYS A 101 -4.59 31.74 -11.85
C CYS A 101 -4.00 33.10 -11.36
N THR A 102 -4.88 34.01 -10.91
CA THR A 102 -4.51 35.39 -10.52
C THR A 102 -4.13 35.52 -9.04
N SER A 103 -4.52 34.55 -8.21
CA SER A 103 -4.13 34.46 -6.80
C SER A 103 -2.77 33.76 -6.64
N SER A 104 -2.25 33.67 -5.41
CA SER A 104 -1.09 32.81 -5.17
C SER A 104 -1.46 31.34 -5.40
N PRO A 105 -0.59 30.54 -6.03
CA PRO A 105 -0.82 29.11 -6.19
C PRO A 105 -0.93 28.43 -4.83
N ILE A 106 -1.80 27.42 -4.76
CA ILE A 106 -1.95 26.54 -3.59
C ILE A 106 -0.73 25.62 -3.47
N SER A 107 -0.18 25.20 -4.61
CA SER A 107 1.05 24.41 -4.68
C SER A 107 1.85 24.79 -5.93
N VAL A 108 3.17 24.66 -5.86
CA VAL A 108 4.09 24.83 -6.99
C VAL A 108 5.04 23.65 -6.99
N VAL A 109 5.11 22.96 -8.12
CA VAL A 109 6.01 21.82 -8.36
C VAL A 109 7.04 22.19 -9.41
N SER A 110 8.28 21.78 -9.19
CA SER A 110 9.41 22.05 -10.09
C SER A 110 9.89 20.74 -10.71
N TYR A 111 10.16 20.81 -12.01
CA TYR A 111 10.54 19.69 -12.86
C TYR A 111 11.83 20.04 -13.60
N ALA A 112 12.78 19.12 -13.67
CA ALA A 112 13.96 19.33 -14.50
C ALA A 112 13.62 19.12 -15.98
N VAL A 113 14.06 20.04 -16.84
CA VAL A 113 13.89 19.96 -18.30
C VAL A 113 15.01 19.10 -18.89
N GLY A 114 14.67 18.24 -19.86
CA GLY A 114 15.62 17.31 -20.48
C GLY A 114 16.05 16.14 -19.59
N VAL A 115 15.44 15.99 -18.41
CA VAL A 115 15.72 14.94 -17.45
C VAL A 115 14.52 14.01 -17.35
N CYS A 116 14.80 12.70 -17.36
CA CYS A 116 13.77 11.69 -17.14
C CYS A 116 13.34 11.73 -15.69
N GLN A 117 12.04 11.92 -15.44
CA GLN A 117 11.52 11.93 -14.08
C GLN A 117 10.12 11.38 -13.99
N THR A 118 9.78 10.78 -12.86
CA THR A 118 8.43 10.28 -12.59
C THR A 118 7.47 11.47 -12.51
N LEU A 119 6.43 11.44 -13.35
CA LEU A 119 5.43 12.50 -13.39
C LEU A 119 4.40 12.26 -12.27
N PRO A 120 4.17 13.23 -11.37
CA PRO A 120 3.12 13.10 -10.38
C PRO A 120 1.76 13.08 -11.09
N ASN A 121 0.87 12.20 -10.64
CA ASN A 121 -0.49 11.96 -11.16
C ASN A 121 -0.64 11.17 -12.47
N THR A 122 0.45 10.78 -13.14
CA THR A 122 0.34 9.96 -14.37
C THR A 122 0.32 8.46 -14.07
N ARG A 123 0.05 8.05 -12.82
CA ARG A 123 0.33 6.69 -12.35
C ARG A 123 1.78 6.32 -12.68
N GLY A 124 2.69 7.20 -12.24
CA GLY A 124 4.13 7.02 -12.29
C GLY A 124 4.77 6.78 -13.66
N LEU A 125 4.13 7.23 -14.75
CA LEU A 125 4.83 7.35 -16.03
C LEU A 125 6.07 8.23 -15.86
N SER A 126 7.19 7.76 -16.38
CA SER A 126 8.40 8.58 -16.49
C SER A 126 8.28 9.47 -17.71
N GLY A 127 8.56 10.75 -17.54
CA GLY A 127 8.50 11.74 -18.61
C GLY A 127 9.74 12.61 -18.66
N VAL A 128 9.98 13.15 -19.84
CA VAL A 128 10.97 14.21 -20.09
C VAL A 128 10.17 15.39 -20.58
N PHE A 129 10.29 16.49 -19.84
CA PHE A 129 9.78 17.76 -20.30
C PHE A 129 10.81 18.41 -21.21
N SER A 130 10.33 18.97 -22.31
CA SER A 130 11.10 19.91 -23.10
C SER A 130 10.29 21.20 -23.26
N CYS A 131 10.97 22.32 -23.44
CA CYS A 131 10.32 23.62 -23.50
C CYS A 131 10.81 24.41 -24.69
N ASN A 132 9.90 25.19 -25.28
CA ASN A 132 10.22 26.27 -26.19
C ASN A 132 9.60 27.58 -25.67
N GLU A 133 9.63 28.64 -26.46
CA GLU A 133 9.15 29.97 -26.04
C GLU A 133 7.63 30.04 -25.76
N THR A 134 6.83 29.11 -26.29
CA THR A 134 5.36 29.21 -26.26
C THR A 134 4.66 28.01 -25.62
N ALA A 135 5.34 26.88 -25.50
CA ALA A 135 4.79 25.63 -25.02
C ALA A 135 5.85 24.78 -24.33
N TYR A 136 5.38 23.91 -23.43
CA TYR A 136 6.15 22.74 -23.05
C TYR A 136 5.61 21.52 -23.78
N THR A 137 6.48 20.53 -23.97
CA THR A 137 6.10 19.19 -24.39
C THR A 137 6.52 18.21 -23.32
N THR A 138 5.69 17.20 -23.13
CA THR A 138 5.99 16.05 -22.29
C THR A 138 6.05 14.85 -23.22
N THR A 139 7.21 14.20 -23.27
CA THR A 139 7.33 12.87 -23.86
C THR A 139 7.22 11.88 -22.71
N GLU A 140 6.34 10.90 -22.84
CA GLU A 140 6.08 9.89 -21.81
C GLU A 140 6.66 8.55 -22.24
N TRP A 141 7.35 7.91 -21.32
CA TRP A 141 7.90 6.57 -21.47
C TRP A 141 7.21 5.64 -20.50
N SER A 142 6.87 4.46 -21.01
CA SER A 142 6.36 3.39 -20.18
C SER A 142 7.52 2.55 -19.67
N LEU A 143 7.65 2.46 -18.35
CA LEU A 143 8.52 1.45 -17.73
C LEU A 143 7.94 0.04 -17.87
N SER A 144 6.65 -0.05 -18.18
CA SER A 144 5.88 -1.27 -18.26
C SER A 144 6.28 -2.10 -19.49
N PRO A 145 6.62 -3.38 -19.34
CA PRO A 145 6.85 -4.26 -20.48
C PRO A 145 5.51 -4.60 -21.17
N PRO A 146 5.52 -5.10 -22.42
CA PRO A 146 4.31 -5.63 -23.04
C PRO A 146 3.62 -6.67 -22.15
N ALA A 147 2.29 -6.67 -22.15
CA ALA A 147 1.52 -7.70 -21.43
C ALA A 147 1.88 -9.11 -21.94
N PRO A 148 1.99 -10.11 -21.05
CA PRO A 148 2.15 -11.50 -21.47
C PRO A 148 1.04 -11.94 -22.42
N SER A 149 1.33 -12.94 -23.25
CA SER A 149 0.25 -13.59 -24.00
C SER A 149 -0.76 -14.23 -23.06
N ALA A 150 -1.99 -14.43 -23.55
CA ALA A 150 -3.05 -15.05 -22.76
C ALA A 150 -2.58 -16.40 -22.17
N PRO A 151 -2.75 -16.65 -20.86
CA PRO A 151 -2.29 -17.88 -20.25
C PRO A 151 -2.86 -19.12 -20.94
N LYS A 152 -2.03 -20.13 -21.22
CA LYS A 152 -2.42 -21.45 -21.70
C LYS A 152 -2.46 -22.42 -20.53
N CYS A 153 -3.59 -23.11 -20.37
CA CYS A 153 -3.76 -24.12 -19.33
C CYS A 153 -3.21 -25.47 -19.80
N ASN A 154 -2.46 -26.15 -18.94
CA ASN A 154 -1.83 -27.43 -19.22
C ASN A 154 -2.51 -28.54 -18.40
N PRO A 155 -3.69 -29.05 -18.82
CA PRO A 155 -4.51 -29.95 -18.01
C PRO A 155 -3.79 -31.26 -17.65
N GLY A 156 -2.86 -31.73 -18.49
CA GLY A 156 -2.06 -32.93 -18.22
C GLY A 156 -1.07 -32.78 -17.06
N LEU A 157 -0.81 -31.55 -16.58
CA LEU A 157 0.07 -31.25 -15.45
C LEU A 157 -0.71 -30.67 -14.25
N ALA A 158 -2.01 -30.44 -14.39
CA ALA A 158 -2.86 -29.96 -13.31
C ALA A 158 -3.14 -31.08 -12.29
N SER A 159 -3.41 -30.70 -11.05
CA SER A 159 -3.84 -31.63 -9.99
C SER A 159 -5.21 -31.24 -9.44
N ALA A 160 -5.70 -32.01 -8.46
CA ALA A 160 -6.98 -31.70 -7.83
C ALA A 160 -6.97 -30.36 -7.09
N THR A 161 -5.80 -29.83 -6.73
CA THR A 161 -5.68 -28.59 -5.96
C THR A 161 -4.73 -27.57 -6.58
N SER A 162 -4.38 -27.77 -7.86
CA SER A 162 -3.49 -26.85 -8.56
C SER A 162 -3.78 -26.74 -10.06
N LEU A 163 -3.46 -25.58 -10.61
CA LEU A 163 -3.47 -25.34 -12.06
C LEU A 163 -2.05 -25.32 -12.59
N ALA A 164 -1.80 -25.98 -13.72
CA ALA A 164 -0.57 -25.79 -14.47
C ALA A 164 -0.85 -24.80 -15.62
N VAL A 165 -0.12 -23.68 -15.65
CA VAL A 165 -0.32 -22.59 -16.60
C VAL A 165 0.99 -22.23 -17.28
N SER A 166 0.88 -21.59 -18.44
CA SER A 166 2.03 -21.05 -19.16
C SER A 166 1.66 -19.82 -19.98
N CYS A 167 2.59 -18.91 -20.21
CA CYS A 167 2.39 -17.79 -21.13
C CYS A 167 3.69 -17.45 -21.86
N GLU A 168 3.57 -16.72 -22.97
CA GLU A 168 4.73 -16.23 -23.73
C GLU A 168 5.06 -14.80 -23.31
N VAL A 169 6.36 -14.52 -23.18
CA VAL A 169 6.94 -13.24 -22.76
C VAL A 169 8.23 -12.96 -23.52
N ASP A 170 8.69 -11.71 -23.53
CA ASP A 170 10.08 -11.39 -23.88
C ASP A 170 10.97 -11.64 -22.66
N ALA A 171 11.67 -12.78 -22.66
CA ALA A 171 12.51 -13.16 -21.54
C ALA A 171 13.71 -12.24 -21.33
N SER A 172 14.11 -11.46 -22.34
CA SER A 172 15.20 -10.50 -22.19
C SER A 172 14.78 -9.28 -21.38
N ALA A 173 13.50 -8.88 -21.47
CA ALA A 173 12.97 -7.67 -20.85
C ALA A 173 12.25 -7.90 -19.50
N ILE A 174 11.95 -9.16 -19.13
CA ILE A 174 11.08 -9.49 -18.00
C ILE A 174 11.80 -10.39 -16.99
N ASP A 175 11.66 -10.08 -15.69
CA ASP A 175 12.17 -10.93 -14.59
C ASP A 175 11.11 -11.89 -14.03
N LEU A 176 9.86 -11.44 -13.99
CA LEU A 176 8.78 -12.16 -13.32
C LEU A 176 7.46 -12.05 -14.07
N VAL A 177 6.62 -13.07 -13.93
CA VAL A 177 5.21 -13.05 -14.30
C VAL A 177 4.36 -13.26 -13.05
N SER A 178 3.37 -12.41 -12.81
CA SER A 178 2.32 -12.65 -11.82
C SER A 178 1.11 -13.24 -12.52
N PHE A 179 0.70 -14.44 -12.09
CA PHE A 179 -0.56 -15.06 -12.48
C PHE A 179 -1.63 -14.73 -11.45
N GLU A 180 -2.72 -14.12 -11.90
CA GLU A 180 -3.83 -13.70 -11.06
C GLU A 180 -5.02 -14.63 -11.32
N VAL A 181 -5.49 -15.35 -10.31
CA VAL A 181 -6.57 -16.34 -10.44
C VAL A 181 -7.86 -15.76 -9.87
N ALA A 182 -8.89 -15.76 -10.71
CA ALA A 182 -10.24 -15.36 -10.36
C ALA A 182 -11.24 -16.52 -10.47
N GLY A 183 -12.21 -16.53 -9.57
CA GLY A 183 -13.37 -17.42 -9.65
C GLY A 183 -14.46 -16.87 -10.59
N PRO A 184 -15.70 -17.36 -10.47
CA PRO A 184 -16.82 -16.93 -11.30
C PRO A 184 -17.15 -15.43 -11.23
N SER A 185 -16.78 -14.75 -10.14
CA SER A 185 -16.97 -13.30 -9.98
C SER A 185 -15.98 -12.44 -10.76
N LEU A 186 -14.98 -13.06 -11.41
CA LEU A 186 -13.85 -12.40 -12.07
C LEU A 186 -13.02 -11.49 -11.15
N ARG A 187 -13.22 -11.55 -9.82
CA ARG A 187 -12.37 -10.89 -8.84
C ARG A 187 -11.16 -11.79 -8.53
N PRO A 188 -9.92 -11.37 -8.82
CA PRO A 188 -8.75 -12.16 -8.48
C PRO A 188 -8.62 -12.30 -6.96
N PHE A 189 -8.50 -13.54 -6.48
CA PHE A 189 -8.41 -13.85 -5.04
C PHE A 189 -7.09 -14.56 -4.68
N LEU A 190 -6.34 -15.02 -5.68
CA LEU A 190 -5.08 -15.74 -5.51
C LEU A 190 -4.07 -15.25 -6.54
N GLY A 191 -2.89 -14.85 -6.08
CA GLY A 191 -1.77 -14.46 -6.92
C GLY A 191 -0.65 -15.50 -6.83
N TYR A 192 0.02 -15.76 -7.95
CA TYR A 192 1.22 -16.61 -8.01
C TYR A 192 2.29 -16.00 -8.90
N THR A 193 3.46 -15.73 -8.33
CA THR A 193 4.60 -15.19 -9.09
C THR A 193 5.54 -16.29 -9.58
N ALA A 194 5.92 -16.23 -10.84
CA ALA A 194 6.82 -17.16 -11.50
C ALA A 194 8.02 -16.43 -12.09
N ILE A 195 9.20 -17.03 -11.95
CA ILE A 195 10.47 -16.47 -12.41
C ILE A 195 10.68 -16.79 -13.89
N VAL A 196 11.18 -15.82 -14.66
CA VAL A 196 11.52 -16.02 -16.07
C VAL A 196 12.96 -16.52 -16.21
N THR A 197 13.14 -17.77 -16.61
CA THR A 197 14.44 -18.46 -16.64
C THR A 197 15.15 -18.41 -18.00
N GLY A 198 14.98 -17.32 -18.75
CA GLY A 198 15.62 -17.10 -20.07
C GLY A 198 14.90 -17.75 -21.26
N SER A 199 13.85 -18.53 -21.02
CA SER A 199 12.91 -18.97 -22.05
C SER A 199 11.81 -17.93 -22.26
N ASN A 200 11.41 -17.68 -23.52
CA ASN A 200 10.25 -16.85 -23.86
C ASN A 200 8.90 -17.49 -23.48
N THR A 201 8.91 -18.63 -22.80
CA THR A 201 7.73 -19.25 -22.21
C THR A 201 7.95 -19.45 -20.72
N VAL A 202 7.05 -18.89 -19.92
CA VAL A 202 7.03 -19.04 -18.46
C VAL A 202 5.97 -20.08 -18.12
N THR A 203 6.32 -21.04 -17.28
CA THR A 203 5.41 -22.09 -16.81
C THR A 203 5.30 -22.04 -15.29
N ALA A 204 4.10 -22.24 -14.75
CA ALA A 204 3.86 -22.25 -13.31
C ALA A 204 2.84 -23.32 -12.90
N THR A 205 2.97 -23.82 -11.68
CA THR A 205 1.94 -24.63 -11.02
C THR A 205 1.38 -23.84 -9.84
N ILE A 206 0.14 -23.37 -9.96
CA ILE A 206 -0.53 -22.53 -8.97
C ILE A 206 -1.28 -23.42 -7.97
N PRO A 207 -0.85 -23.53 -6.71
CA PRO A 207 -1.49 -24.38 -5.70
C PRO A 207 -2.65 -23.66 -4.99
N GLY A 208 -3.35 -24.37 -4.10
CA GLY A 208 -4.34 -23.77 -3.18
C GLY A 208 -5.73 -23.58 -3.78
N LEU A 209 -6.04 -24.33 -4.84
CA LEU A 209 -7.31 -24.23 -5.55
C LEU A 209 -8.26 -25.38 -5.18
N ARG A 210 -9.57 -25.18 -5.38
CA ARG A 210 -10.58 -26.22 -5.16
C ARG A 210 -10.58 -27.18 -6.34
N ALA A 211 -10.81 -28.46 -6.08
CA ALA A 211 -10.94 -29.49 -7.11
C ALA A 211 -12.18 -29.27 -7.97
N ASN A 212 -12.15 -29.79 -9.20
CA ASN A 212 -13.26 -29.73 -10.17
C ASN A 212 -13.85 -28.32 -10.31
N SER A 213 -12.99 -27.30 -10.36
CA SER A 213 -13.41 -25.91 -10.41
C SER A 213 -12.77 -25.21 -11.61
N THR A 214 -13.58 -24.40 -12.29
CA THR A 214 -13.14 -23.55 -13.40
C THR A 214 -12.75 -22.17 -12.86
N TYR A 215 -11.61 -21.67 -13.33
CA TYR A 215 -11.03 -20.39 -12.95
C TYR A 215 -10.65 -19.58 -14.18
N THR A 216 -10.70 -18.26 -14.08
CA THR A 216 -10.07 -17.38 -15.07
C THR A 216 -8.69 -17.00 -14.56
N VAL A 217 -7.65 -17.27 -15.35
CA VAL A 217 -6.27 -16.92 -15.03
C VAL A 217 -5.83 -15.77 -15.92
N PHE A 218 -5.38 -14.69 -15.30
CA PHE A 218 -4.76 -13.56 -15.97
C PHE A 218 -3.25 -13.57 -15.72
N ALA A 219 -2.50 -12.83 -16.54
CA ALA A 219 -1.06 -12.66 -16.35
C ALA A 219 -0.64 -11.21 -16.55
N ARG A 220 0.36 -10.77 -15.78
CA ARG A 220 1.10 -9.52 -15.95
C ARG A 220 2.58 -9.78 -15.73
N ALA A 221 3.45 -9.00 -16.38
CA ALA A 221 4.89 -9.14 -16.30
C ALA A 221 5.53 -7.97 -15.55
N LEU A 222 6.59 -8.24 -14.81
CA LEU A 222 7.46 -7.22 -14.23
C LEU A 222 8.70 -7.07 -15.11
N ARG A 223 9.02 -5.83 -15.44
CA ARG A 223 10.26 -5.48 -16.14
C ARG A 223 11.51 -5.97 -15.39
N ARG A 224 12.51 -6.40 -16.16
CA ARG A 224 13.79 -6.85 -15.65
C ARG A 224 14.54 -5.73 -14.93
N GLY A 225 15.04 -6.03 -13.74
CA GLY A 225 15.80 -5.13 -12.87
C GLY A 225 14.94 -4.23 -11.97
N GLU A 226 13.61 -4.26 -12.13
CA GLU A 226 12.71 -3.38 -11.40
C GLU A 226 12.21 -3.99 -10.08
N SER A 227 11.82 -3.12 -9.16
CA SER A 227 11.16 -3.50 -7.90
C SER A 227 9.72 -3.94 -8.15
N GLN A 228 9.22 -4.98 -7.46
CA GLN A 228 7.80 -5.34 -7.58
C GLN A 228 6.89 -4.24 -7.01
N GLY A 229 7.41 -3.43 -6.09
CA GLY A 229 6.72 -2.29 -5.52
C GLY A 229 6.64 -1.09 -6.46
N ASN A 230 7.28 -1.13 -7.62
CA ASN A 230 7.09 -0.11 -8.64
C ASN A 230 5.87 -0.51 -9.50
N PRO A 231 4.68 0.08 -9.30
CA PRO A 231 3.49 -0.27 -10.08
C PRO A 231 3.69 -0.07 -11.59
N ASP A 232 4.55 0.86 -11.99
CA ASP A 232 4.74 1.31 -13.37
C ASP A 232 5.67 0.37 -14.15
N ALA A 233 6.47 -0.41 -13.43
CA ALA A 233 7.30 -1.47 -13.99
C ALA A 233 6.51 -2.73 -14.35
N TRP A 234 5.22 -2.78 -14.02
CA TRP A 234 4.36 -3.92 -14.35
C TRP A 234 3.55 -3.66 -15.61
N SER A 235 3.46 -4.69 -16.46
CA SER A 235 2.55 -4.72 -17.60
C SER A 235 1.11 -4.53 -17.16
N ASP A 236 0.29 -4.02 -18.08
CA ASP A 236 -1.15 -4.25 -18.02
C ASP A 236 -1.46 -5.74 -17.90
N VAL A 237 -2.64 -6.04 -17.37
CA VAL A 237 -3.13 -7.42 -17.28
C VAL A 237 -3.51 -7.91 -18.67
N GLY A 238 -2.87 -8.99 -19.09
CA GLY A 238 -3.20 -9.67 -20.35
C GLY A 238 -4.59 -10.30 -20.32
N LEU A 239 -5.05 -10.76 -21.49
CA LEU A 239 -6.33 -11.44 -21.62
C LEU A 239 -6.37 -12.70 -20.73
N GLY A 240 -7.48 -12.87 -20.02
CA GLY A 240 -7.70 -14.02 -19.14
C GLY A 240 -8.06 -15.29 -19.93
N SER A 241 -7.66 -16.44 -19.39
CA SER A 241 -8.00 -17.75 -19.94
C SER A 241 -8.70 -18.63 -18.92
N SER A 242 -9.66 -19.43 -19.39
CA SER A 242 -10.41 -20.37 -18.55
C SER A 242 -9.60 -21.65 -18.34
N CYS A 243 -9.25 -21.96 -17.10
CA CYS A 243 -8.53 -23.15 -16.69
C CYS A 243 -9.33 -23.97 -15.68
N GLU A 244 -9.18 -25.29 -15.69
CA GLU A 244 -9.88 -26.19 -14.78
C GLU A 244 -8.89 -27.01 -13.96
N THR A 245 -9.16 -27.14 -12.65
CA THR A 245 -8.48 -28.12 -11.79
C THR A 245 -9.01 -29.51 -12.06
N SER A 246 -8.15 -30.54 -11.92
CA SER A 246 -8.60 -31.92 -12.13
C SER A 246 -9.46 -32.41 -10.95
N GLY A 247 -10.12 -33.55 -11.11
CA GLY A 247 -10.83 -34.24 -10.03
C GLY A 247 -9.98 -35.25 -9.27
N THR A 248 -8.79 -35.57 -9.78
CA THR A 248 -7.98 -36.70 -9.33
C THR A 248 -6.51 -36.31 -9.25
N GLY A 249 -5.85 -36.76 -8.18
CA GLY A 249 -4.41 -36.56 -7.94
C GLY A 249 -4.11 -35.54 -6.85
N SER A 250 -3.38 -35.97 -5.83
CA SER A 250 -2.72 -35.07 -4.88
C SER A 250 -1.43 -34.55 -5.51
N ALA A 251 -1.24 -33.23 -5.50
CA ALA A 251 0.08 -32.68 -5.79
C ALA A 251 1.03 -33.08 -4.64
N PRO A 252 2.23 -33.62 -4.94
CA PRO A 252 3.24 -33.78 -3.91
C PRO A 252 3.59 -32.41 -3.33
N LEU A 253 3.65 -32.32 -2.00
CA LEU A 253 4.09 -31.10 -1.34
C LEU A 253 5.55 -30.80 -1.76
N PRO A 254 5.88 -29.54 -2.08
CA PRO A 254 7.24 -29.19 -2.44
C PRO A 254 8.19 -29.54 -1.29
N THR A 255 9.30 -30.22 -1.62
CA THR A 255 10.31 -30.59 -0.62
C THR A 255 11.08 -29.34 -0.21
N VAL A 256 10.98 -28.93 1.06
CA VAL A 256 11.69 -27.76 1.58
C VAL A 256 13.15 -28.13 1.79
N ALA A 257 14.06 -27.52 1.01
CA ALA A 257 15.49 -27.70 1.21
C ALA A 257 15.92 -27.18 2.59
N ARG A 258 16.82 -27.91 3.27
CA ARG A 258 17.35 -27.55 4.59
C ARG A 258 18.26 -26.32 4.47
N ARG A 259 17.83 -25.20 5.08
CA ARG A 259 18.53 -23.90 5.00
C ARG A 259 19.67 -23.77 6.02
N LYS A 260 20.71 -22.99 5.67
CA LYS A 260 21.90 -22.74 6.51
C LYS A 260 21.71 -21.64 7.55
N LYS A 261 20.85 -20.66 7.28
CA LYS A 261 20.52 -19.55 8.19
C LYS A 261 19.14 -19.76 8.81
N THR A 262 18.97 -19.26 10.03
CA THR A 262 17.67 -19.21 10.72
C THR A 262 16.82 -18.11 10.10
N THR A 263 15.60 -18.47 9.73
CA THR A 263 14.62 -17.56 9.14
C THR A 263 13.26 -17.81 9.77
N ARG A 264 12.38 -16.82 9.68
CA ARG A 264 10.98 -16.94 10.11
C ARG A 264 10.03 -16.37 9.07
N TRP A 265 8.79 -16.81 9.14
CA TRP A 265 7.71 -16.34 8.27
C TRP A 265 6.82 -15.34 9.01
N LEU A 266 6.46 -14.29 8.31
CA LEU A 266 5.50 -13.26 8.73
C LEU A 266 4.28 -13.32 7.82
N GLU A 267 3.12 -13.13 8.41
CA GLU A 267 1.89 -12.86 7.67
C GLU A 267 1.66 -11.35 7.64
N VAL A 268 1.51 -10.81 6.43
CA VAL A 268 1.48 -9.36 6.19
C VAL A 268 0.34 -9.04 5.25
N TYR A 269 -0.38 -7.98 5.54
CA TYR A 269 -1.50 -7.48 4.77
C TYR A 269 -1.17 -6.10 4.22
N ARG A 270 -1.52 -5.89 2.96
CA ARG A 270 -1.37 -4.60 2.28
C ARG A 270 -2.62 -4.28 1.48
N VAL A 271 -3.02 -3.02 1.56
CA VAL A 271 -4.14 -2.49 0.78
C VAL A 271 -3.66 -2.15 -0.61
N ALA A 272 -4.44 -2.52 -1.62
CA ALA A 272 -4.24 -2.02 -2.97
C ALA A 272 -4.91 -0.66 -3.13
N SER A 273 -4.11 0.39 -3.24
CA SER A 273 -4.61 1.74 -3.44
C SER A 273 -5.03 1.94 -4.90
N GLY A 274 -6.33 1.83 -5.18
CA GLY A 274 -6.91 2.21 -6.47
C GLY A 274 -6.78 1.19 -7.62
N ALA A 275 -6.17 0.03 -7.38
CA ALA A 275 -6.11 -1.08 -8.34
C ALA A 275 -7.07 -2.22 -7.94
N GLN A 276 -7.61 -2.95 -8.92
CA GLN A 276 -8.36 -4.19 -8.67
C GLN A 276 -7.46 -5.40 -8.37
N LEU A 277 -6.15 -5.23 -8.52
CA LEU A 277 -5.14 -6.26 -8.35
C LEU A 277 -4.42 -6.09 -7.02
N GLY A 278 -3.77 -7.16 -6.58
CA GLY A 278 -2.88 -7.08 -5.43
C GLY A 278 -1.74 -6.08 -5.66
N ASP A 279 -1.34 -5.45 -4.57
CA ASP A 279 -0.34 -4.39 -4.56
C ASP A 279 0.88 -4.84 -3.76
N PHE A 280 2.08 -4.71 -4.32
CA PHE A 280 3.26 -5.47 -3.89
C PHE A 280 3.94 -4.90 -2.64
N LEU A 281 4.63 -5.74 -1.87
CA LEU A 281 5.19 -5.32 -0.59
C LEU A 281 6.43 -4.46 -0.67
N ASP A 282 7.24 -4.59 -1.73
CA ASP A 282 8.51 -3.88 -1.79
C ASP A 282 8.25 -2.41 -1.62
N GLU A 283 9.06 -1.82 -0.75
CA GLU A 283 9.25 -0.40 -0.78
C GLU A 283 7.91 0.32 -0.46
N HIS A 284 7.08 -0.41 0.30
CA HIS A 284 5.76 -0.07 0.80
C HIS A 284 5.61 -0.54 2.26
N ASN A 285 4.58 0.00 2.91
CA ASN A 285 4.20 -0.41 4.25
C ASN A 285 3.20 -1.56 4.19
N GLY A 286 3.42 -2.57 5.03
CA GLY A 286 2.46 -3.63 5.31
C GLY A 286 2.04 -3.62 6.77
N ALA A 287 1.06 -4.44 7.12
CA ALA A 287 0.57 -4.56 8.48
C ALA A 287 0.28 -6.02 8.85
N ASP A 288 0.37 -6.41 10.12
CA ASP A 288 -0.28 -7.66 10.54
C ASP A 288 -1.81 -7.51 10.52
N LEU A 289 -2.56 -8.61 10.69
CA LEU A 289 -4.02 -8.57 10.63
C LEU A 289 -4.63 -7.58 11.65
N ALA A 290 -4.05 -7.48 12.85
CA ALA A 290 -4.54 -6.59 13.90
C ALA A 290 -4.32 -5.12 13.53
N ALA A 291 -3.14 -4.75 13.02
CA ALA A 291 -2.88 -3.41 12.53
C ALA A 291 -3.68 -3.11 11.26
N ALA A 292 -3.77 -4.04 10.31
CA ALA A 292 -4.55 -3.87 9.09
C ALA A 292 -6.05 -3.66 9.39
N ALA A 293 -6.60 -4.46 10.29
CA ALA A 293 -8.00 -4.34 10.69
C ALA A 293 -8.28 -3.03 11.44
N THR A 294 -7.33 -2.58 12.27
CA THR A 294 -7.53 -1.35 13.03
C THR A 294 -7.29 -0.12 12.16
N SER A 295 -6.26 -0.08 11.33
CA SER A 295 -5.92 1.08 10.50
C SER A 295 -6.62 1.05 9.14
N TYR A 296 -6.21 0.15 8.26
CA TYR A 296 -6.69 0.09 6.89
C TYR A 296 -8.18 -0.12 6.85
N LEU A 297 -8.71 -1.12 7.54
CA LEU A 297 -10.14 -1.39 7.47
C LEU A 297 -11.00 -0.30 8.09
N SER A 298 -10.48 0.50 9.04
CA SER A 298 -11.25 1.61 9.61
C SER A 298 -11.20 2.89 8.75
N PHE A 299 -10.09 3.14 8.04
CA PHE A 299 -9.99 4.21 7.05
C PHE A 299 -10.73 3.87 5.75
N LEU A 300 -10.67 2.60 5.34
CA LEU A 300 -11.28 2.07 4.10
C LEU A 300 -12.75 1.71 4.25
N LEU A 301 -13.37 1.98 5.40
CA LEU A 301 -14.83 1.89 5.57
C LEU A 301 -15.61 2.74 4.57
N ALA A 302 -14.95 3.61 3.81
CA ALA A 302 -15.57 4.41 2.79
C ALA A 302 -15.82 3.65 1.47
N THR A 303 -15.08 2.58 1.14
CA THR A 303 -15.18 1.95 -0.20
C THR A 303 -15.35 0.42 -0.17
N PRO A 304 -16.53 -0.12 -0.55
CA PRO A 304 -16.71 -1.56 -0.73
C PRO A 304 -15.78 -2.07 -1.84
N ASN A 305 -15.45 -3.37 -1.79
CA ASN A 305 -14.54 -4.04 -2.74
C ASN A 305 -13.08 -3.55 -2.74
N THR A 306 -12.61 -2.97 -1.63
CA THR A 306 -11.19 -2.60 -1.54
C THR A 306 -10.35 -3.87 -1.37
N PRO A 307 -9.35 -4.16 -2.23
CA PRO A 307 -8.52 -5.35 -2.09
C PRO A 307 -7.50 -5.19 -0.96
N LEU A 308 -7.38 -6.24 -0.15
CA LEU A 308 -6.38 -6.42 0.89
C LEU A 308 -5.59 -7.69 0.58
N THR A 309 -4.36 -7.54 0.10
CA THR A 309 -3.50 -8.66 -0.25
C THR A 309 -2.73 -9.15 0.97
N ARG A 310 -2.91 -10.42 1.27
CA ARG A 310 -2.19 -11.22 2.26
C ARG A 310 -0.97 -11.85 1.61
N TYR A 311 0.18 -11.57 2.20
CA TYR A 311 1.48 -12.09 1.84
C TYR A 311 2.05 -12.93 2.98
N CYS A 312 2.76 -14.00 2.63
CA CYS A 312 3.68 -14.67 3.52
C CYS A 312 5.10 -14.18 3.20
N VAL A 313 5.77 -13.54 4.16
CA VAL A 313 7.11 -12.98 3.97
C VAL A 313 8.10 -13.75 4.82
N GLU A 314 9.12 -14.31 4.20
CA GLU A 314 10.24 -14.89 4.92
C GLU A 314 11.26 -13.79 5.22
N ILE A 315 11.73 -13.72 6.46
CA ILE A 315 12.73 -12.76 6.90
C ILE A 315 13.89 -13.46 7.63
N GLU A 316 15.07 -12.86 7.54
CA GLU A 316 16.27 -13.29 8.25
C GLU A 316 16.10 -13.07 9.76
N ASP A 317 16.39 -14.08 10.57
CA ASP A 317 16.45 -13.90 12.03
C ASP A 317 17.77 -13.22 12.41
N VAL A 318 17.70 -11.92 12.66
CA VAL A 318 18.82 -11.08 13.08
C VAL A 318 18.59 -10.54 14.49
N THR A 319 19.64 -9.99 15.11
CA THR A 319 19.52 -9.18 16.34
C THR A 319 20.17 -7.82 16.09
N LEU A 320 19.32 -6.81 15.95
CA LEU A 320 19.71 -5.43 15.64
C LEU A 320 19.70 -4.60 16.92
N ARG A 321 20.62 -3.64 17.02
CA ARG A 321 20.82 -2.82 18.23
C ARG A 321 20.36 -1.39 18.02
N GLY A 322 19.87 -0.80 19.11
CA GLY A 322 19.50 0.62 19.13
C GLY A 322 18.18 0.90 18.43
N ILE A 323 17.32 -0.11 18.27
CA ILE A 323 16.01 0.00 17.62
C ILE A 323 15.04 0.68 18.58
N VAL A 324 14.32 1.67 18.09
CA VAL A 324 13.41 2.53 18.87
C VAL A 324 11.95 2.34 18.49
N THR A 325 11.63 2.11 17.21
CA THR A 325 10.23 2.01 16.75
C THR A 325 9.56 0.72 17.18
N ALA A 326 10.32 -0.34 17.45
CA ALA A 326 9.81 -1.60 17.97
C ALA A 326 9.56 -1.57 19.49
N SER A 327 9.83 -0.45 20.19
CA SER A 327 9.65 -0.30 21.65
C SER A 327 8.42 0.54 22.01
N PRO A 328 7.50 0.06 22.89
CA PRO A 328 6.35 0.86 23.30
C PRO A 328 6.75 2.16 24.00
N ALA A 329 7.93 2.19 24.60
CA ALA A 329 8.46 3.36 25.28
C ALA A 329 9.32 4.26 24.37
N GLY A 330 9.50 3.91 23.09
CA GLY A 330 10.42 4.59 22.17
C GLY A 330 11.89 4.53 22.64
N LYS A 331 12.24 3.56 23.50
CA LYS A 331 13.58 3.43 24.06
C LYS A 331 14.42 2.49 23.17
N PRO A 332 15.71 2.80 22.94
CA PRO A 332 16.60 1.91 22.21
C PRO A 332 16.68 0.54 22.87
N HIS A 333 16.52 -0.54 22.10
CA HIS A 333 16.66 -1.92 22.57
C HIS A 333 17.18 -2.85 21.45
N GLU A 334 17.45 -4.10 21.80
CA GLU A 334 17.72 -5.15 20.80
C GLU A 334 16.40 -5.67 20.23
N SER A 335 16.33 -5.82 18.90
CA SER A 335 15.12 -6.23 18.19
C SER A 335 15.49 -7.08 16.98
N PRO A 336 14.66 -8.07 16.61
CA PRO A 336 14.87 -8.83 15.39
C PRO A 336 14.25 -8.14 14.15
N TYR A 337 13.97 -6.86 14.26
CA TYR A 337 13.47 -5.96 13.21
C TYR A 337 14.23 -4.65 13.30
N ALA A 338 14.42 -3.98 12.16
CA ALA A 338 15.00 -2.65 12.13
C ALA A 338 13.98 -1.58 12.58
N ASP A 339 14.42 -0.33 12.65
CA ASP A 339 13.49 0.78 12.79
C ASP A 339 12.59 0.84 11.55
N TYR A 340 11.31 1.11 11.77
CA TYR A 340 10.37 1.29 10.68
C TYR A 340 10.71 2.55 9.86
N LEU A 341 10.68 2.41 8.54
CA LEU A 341 10.73 3.50 7.58
C LEU A 341 9.34 3.69 6.97
N SER A 342 8.94 4.94 6.74
CA SER A 342 7.74 5.21 5.96
C SER A 342 8.09 5.03 4.49
N CYS A 343 7.58 3.97 3.87
CA CYS A 343 7.82 3.70 2.46
C CYS A 343 6.66 4.14 1.59
N ASN A 344 6.95 4.88 0.53
CA ASN A 344 6.00 5.32 -0.48
C ASN A 344 6.65 5.21 -1.87
N ALA A 345 5.90 4.67 -2.83
CA ALA A 345 6.21 4.71 -4.26
C ALA A 345 7.68 4.40 -4.61
N GLY A 346 8.24 3.29 -4.11
CA GLY A 346 9.61 2.95 -4.48
C GLY A 346 10.69 3.56 -3.58
N HIS A 347 10.31 4.29 -2.51
CA HIS A 347 11.26 4.88 -1.57
C HIS A 347 10.85 4.79 -0.10
N CYS A 348 11.71 4.21 0.72
CA CYS A 348 11.64 4.22 2.17
C CYS A 348 12.39 5.41 2.77
N LEU A 349 11.66 6.29 3.47
CA LEU A 349 12.20 7.44 4.17
C LEU A 349 12.12 7.25 5.68
N CYS A 350 12.84 8.10 6.42
CA CYS A 350 12.69 8.13 7.86
C CYS A 350 11.21 8.31 8.23
N MET A 351 10.75 7.50 9.18
CA MET A 351 9.37 7.50 9.66
C MET A 351 8.85 8.93 9.84
N HIS A 352 7.87 9.33 9.02
CA HIS A 352 7.37 10.69 9.00
C HIS A 352 6.53 10.97 10.24
N GLN A 353 6.23 12.25 10.47
CA GLN A 353 5.66 12.70 11.72
C GLN A 353 4.29 12.06 12.03
N ILE A 354 3.43 11.96 11.01
CA ILE A 354 2.12 11.30 11.14
C ILE A 354 2.28 9.83 11.56
N ASP A 355 3.14 9.04 10.90
CA ASP A 355 3.36 7.64 11.28
C ASP A 355 3.87 7.52 12.71
N ARG A 356 4.80 8.38 13.14
CA ARG A 356 5.31 8.37 14.53
C ARG A 356 4.19 8.63 15.53
N SER A 357 3.26 9.51 15.16
CA SER A 357 2.10 9.81 15.98
C SER A 357 1.11 8.64 16.04
N LEU A 358 0.88 7.96 14.92
CA LEU A 358 0.05 6.76 14.83
C LEU A 358 0.63 5.65 15.71
N ALA A 359 1.95 5.50 15.70
CA ALA A 359 2.66 4.58 16.57
C ALA A 359 2.71 4.98 18.05
N ARG A 360 2.15 6.15 18.41
CA ARG A 360 2.21 6.74 19.76
C ARG A 360 3.62 6.79 20.35
N LEU A 361 4.60 7.15 19.52
CA LEU A 361 5.96 7.37 20.03
C LEU A 361 5.98 8.57 20.99
N PRO A 362 6.90 8.61 21.98
CA PRO A 362 6.95 9.71 22.94
C PRO A 362 7.03 11.08 22.25
N ALA A 363 6.24 12.06 22.71
CA ALA A 363 6.20 13.41 22.15
C ALA A 363 7.60 14.03 21.99
N THR A 364 8.44 13.92 23.02
CA THR A 364 9.82 14.42 23.00
C THR A 364 10.70 13.74 21.94
N MET A 365 10.39 12.50 21.56
CA MET A 365 11.07 11.80 20.48
C MET A 365 10.59 12.30 19.11
N ILE A 366 9.29 12.55 18.96
CA ILE A 366 8.72 13.14 17.74
C ILE A 366 9.30 14.54 17.53
N GLU A 367 9.26 15.39 18.55
CA GLU A 367 9.88 16.72 18.53
C GLU A 367 11.37 16.61 18.15
N ARG A 368 12.15 15.78 18.84
CA ARG A 368 13.59 15.67 18.53
C ARG A 368 13.86 15.21 17.09
N MET A 369 13.06 14.30 16.55
CA MET A 369 13.30 13.73 15.21
C MET A 369 12.69 14.56 14.09
N CYS A 370 11.68 15.39 14.37
CA CYS A 370 10.91 16.10 13.33
C CYS A 370 10.98 17.63 13.47
N ASN A 371 11.49 18.18 14.58
CA ASN A 371 11.62 19.63 14.81
C ASN A 371 12.88 20.25 14.17
N GLY A 372 13.24 19.78 12.98
CA GLY A 372 14.41 20.31 12.26
C GLY A 372 14.06 21.59 11.51
N THR A 373 14.51 22.75 12.01
CA THR A 373 14.49 24.04 11.28
C THR A 373 15.37 24.06 10.02
N GLU A 374 16.18 23.02 9.83
CA GLU A 374 17.14 22.87 8.74
C GLU A 374 16.50 22.34 7.44
N TYR A 375 15.18 22.13 7.43
CA TYR A 375 14.41 22.02 6.19
C TYR A 375 14.02 23.43 5.74
N THR A 376 14.80 23.97 4.81
CA THR A 376 14.47 25.21 4.08
C THR A 376 13.31 25.04 3.11
N ASP A 377 12.72 23.85 3.01
CA ASP A 377 11.48 23.65 2.26
C ASP A 377 10.26 23.60 3.20
N PRO A 378 9.55 24.72 3.40
CA PRO A 378 8.29 24.75 4.16
C PRO A 378 7.17 23.89 3.54
N ARG A 379 7.40 23.22 2.40
CA ARG A 379 6.41 22.39 1.69
C ARG A 379 6.44 20.91 2.08
N SER A 380 7.52 20.37 2.66
CA SER A 380 7.57 18.97 3.12
C SER A 380 7.23 18.84 4.62
N SER A 381 6.00 19.22 4.98
CA SER A 381 5.58 19.53 6.36
C SER A 381 5.66 18.40 7.40
N ASN A 382 6.03 17.18 7.01
CA ASN A 382 5.99 16.00 7.87
C ASN A 382 7.30 15.18 7.90
N SER A 383 8.35 15.64 7.24
CA SER A 383 9.63 14.92 7.14
C SER A 383 10.37 14.88 8.49
N CYS A 384 10.81 13.70 8.91
CA CYS A 384 11.63 13.52 10.10
C CYS A 384 13.04 13.04 9.73
N ARG A 385 13.99 13.17 10.65
CA ARG A 385 15.37 12.70 10.51
C ARG A 385 15.65 11.53 11.43
N CYS A 386 16.18 10.47 10.84
CA CYS A 386 16.59 9.28 11.54
C CYS A 386 18.13 9.27 11.67
N PRO A 387 18.69 8.72 12.75
CA PRO A 387 20.13 8.51 12.84
C PRO A 387 20.63 7.68 11.65
N ARG A 388 21.78 8.04 11.06
CA ARG A 388 22.37 7.30 9.93
C ARG A 388 22.56 5.80 10.19
N SER A 389 22.79 5.42 11.46
CA SER A 389 22.88 4.01 11.86
C SER A 389 21.53 3.27 11.80
N SER A 390 20.44 3.96 12.12
CA SER A 390 19.08 3.44 12.03
C SER A 390 18.69 3.25 10.56
N THR A 391 18.85 4.31 9.74
CA THR A 391 18.57 4.25 8.29
C THR A 391 19.33 3.12 7.59
N ARG A 392 20.63 2.95 7.85
CA ARG A 392 21.41 1.86 7.24
C ARG A 392 20.93 0.46 7.60
N GLN A 393 20.42 0.26 8.81
CA GLN A 393 19.83 -1.02 9.20
C GLN A 393 18.48 -1.22 8.51
N SER A 394 17.66 -0.18 8.49
CA SER A 394 16.31 -0.22 7.90
C SER A 394 16.28 -0.21 6.38
N GLU A 395 17.36 0.17 5.71
CA GLU A 395 17.52 -0.03 4.27
C GLU A 395 17.73 -1.50 3.91
N ARG A 396 18.11 -2.36 4.86
CA ARG A 396 18.40 -3.77 4.59
C ARG A 396 17.41 -4.71 5.23
N HIS A 397 17.05 -4.48 6.48
CA HIS A 397 16.19 -5.39 7.23
C HIS A 397 14.76 -4.86 7.29
N VAL A 398 13.79 -5.78 7.38
CA VAL A 398 12.38 -5.43 7.59
C VAL A 398 12.26 -4.60 8.88
N GLY A 399 11.74 -3.39 8.72
CA GLY A 399 11.48 -2.48 9.83
C GLY A 399 10.13 -2.81 10.46
N ARG A 400 9.99 -2.51 11.76
CA ARG A 400 8.72 -2.73 12.47
C ARG A 400 8.41 -1.60 13.42
N VAL A 401 7.15 -1.21 13.45
CA VAL A 401 6.60 -0.30 14.46
C VAL A 401 5.29 -0.86 14.99
N MET A 402 4.99 -0.61 16.26
CA MET A 402 3.72 -1.04 16.82
C MET A 402 2.64 0.01 16.57
N VAL A 403 1.43 -0.48 16.35
CA VAL A 403 0.24 0.33 16.14
C VAL A 403 -0.76 -0.01 17.25
N PRO A 404 -1.06 0.94 18.14
CA PRO A 404 -2.00 0.72 19.23
C PRO A 404 -3.44 0.65 18.71
N SER A 405 -4.24 -0.24 19.28
CA SER A 405 -5.69 -0.29 19.08
C SER A 405 -6.45 0.22 20.31
N PRO A 406 -7.49 1.07 20.14
CA PRO A 406 -7.88 1.74 18.90
C PRO A 406 -6.85 2.82 18.52
N PHE A 407 -6.62 3.01 17.23
CA PHE A 407 -5.77 4.08 16.72
C PHE A 407 -6.62 5.36 16.55
N VAL A 408 -6.00 6.53 16.69
CA VAL A 408 -6.61 7.83 16.40
C VAL A 408 -5.58 8.60 15.60
N ALA A 409 -5.93 8.99 14.38
CA ALA A 409 -5.08 9.87 13.58
C ALA A 409 -5.34 11.32 13.97
N TYR A 410 -4.32 11.98 14.51
CA TYR A 410 -4.38 13.40 14.83
C TYR A 410 -3.94 14.19 13.61
N ASN A 411 -4.88 14.53 12.73
CA ASN A 411 -4.60 15.30 11.52
C ASN A 411 -3.97 16.67 11.81
N SER A 412 -4.22 17.22 13.01
CA SER A 412 -3.58 18.46 13.49
C SER A 412 -2.05 18.38 13.58
N LEU A 413 -1.49 17.17 13.64
CA LEU A 413 -0.04 16.98 13.62
C LEU A 413 0.56 17.27 12.24
N SER A 414 -0.22 17.36 11.17
CA SER A 414 0.32 17.70 9.84
C SER A 414 0.71 19.19 9.66
N HIS A 415 0.39 20.04 10.64
CA HIS A 415 0.65 21.48 10.57
C HIS A 415 2.10 21.83 10.98
N LEU A 416 2.68 22.81 10.27
CA LEU A 416 3.93 23.46 10.64
C LEU A 416 3.66 24.85 11.28
N PRO A 417 4.38 25.24 12.34
CA PRO A 417 5.36 24.43 13.07
C PRO A 417 4.70 23.25 13.79
N LEU A 418 5.44 22.16 13.99
CA LEU A 418 4.96 20.98 14.70
C LEU A 418 4.39 21.37 16.07
N GLN A 419 3.09 21.15 16.24
CA GLN A 419 2.40 21.35 17.51
C GLN A 419 1.86 20.01 17.99
N ILE A 420 2.54 19.40 18.97
CA ILE A 420 2.02 18.23 19.66
C ILE A 420 0.95 18.72 20.65
N PRO A 421 -0.31 18.27 20.52
CA PRO A 421 -1.37 18.66 21.45
C PRO A 421 -1.00 18.32 22.89
N ALA A 422 -1.42 19.16 23.85
CA ALA A 422 -1.17 18.91 25.27
C ALA A 422 -1.81 17.60 25.76
N ASP A 423 -2.87 17.13 25.09
CA ASP A 423 -3.58 15.87 25.32
C ASP A 423 -3.02 14.70 24.47
N TYR A 424 -1.85 14.85 23.85
CA TYR A 424 -1.22 13.77 23.10
C TYR A 424 -1.07 12.51 23.96
N PRO A 425 -1.55 11.35 23.48
CA PRO A 425 -1.66 10.17 24.32
C PRO A 425 -0.28 9.68 24.78
N LEU A 426 -0.20 9.27 26.04
CA LEU A 426 1.01 8.66 26.59
C LEU A 426 1.37 7.39 25.81
N PRO A 427 2.67 7.03 25.74
CA PRO A 427 3.10 5.77 25.12
C PRO A 427 2.37 4.58 25.77
N TRP A 428 1.83 3.70 24.93
CA TRP A 428 0.86 2.69 25.35
C TRP A 428 1.50 1.56 26.15
N ARG A 429 0.81 1.09 27.20
CA ARG A 429 1.32 0.04 28.11
C ARG A 429 0.58 -1.29 28.06
N GLN A 430 -0.67 -1.38 27.56
CA GLN A 430 -1.53 -2.58 27.79
C GLN A 430 -2.57 -3.00 26.72
N SER A 431 -2.85 -2.26 25.63
CA SER A 431 -3.80 -2.74 24.58
C SER A 431 -3.15 -3.78 23.64
N PRO A 432 -3.95 -4.63 22.96
CA PRO A 432 -3.48 -5.40 21.80
C PRO A 432 -2.84 -4.44 20.79
N MET A 433 -1.60 -4.77 20.43
CA MET A 433 -0.78 -4.02 19.48
C MET A 433 -0.81 -4.78 18.16
N GLY A 434 -1.19 -4.09 17.10
CA GLY A 434 -0.81 -4.53 15.76
C GLY A 434 0.58 -4.03 15.43
N HIS A 435 1.11 -4.43 14.29
CA HIS A 435 2.40 -3.97 13.79
C HIS A 435 2.29 -3.52 12.35
N TYR A 436 2.93 -2.39 12.06
CA TYR A 436 3.32 -2.07 10.70
C TYR A 436 4.73 -2.55 10.43
N TYR A 437 4.96 -2.87 9.17
CA TYR A 437 6.22 -3.37 8.65
C TYR A 437 6.62 -2.52 7.44
N SER A 438 7.92 -2.25 7.33
CA SER A 438 8.52 -1.58 6.17
C SER A 438 9.45 -2.57 5.46
N PHE A 439 9.30 -2.73 4.15
CA PHE A 439 10.00 -3.75 3.36
C PHE A 439 10.96 -3.12 2.35
N PRO A 440 12.20 -2.76 2.74
CA PRO A 440 13.12 -2.05 1.84
C PRO A 440 13.58 -2.93 0.67
N SER A 441 13.56 -2.42 -0.57
CA SER A 441 13.99 -3.18 -1.77
C SER A 441 15.46 -3.63 -1.70
N LYS A 442 16.34 -2.80 -1.15
CA LYS A 442 17.76 -3.10 -0.92
C LYS A 442 18.00 -4.35 -0.07
N GLY A 443 17.02 -4.75 0.74
CA GLY A 443 17.02 -5.97 1.54
C GLY A 443 16.43 -7.20 0.85
N ARG A 444 15.71 -6.99 -0.25
CA ARG A 444 14.93 -8.03 -0.90
C ARG A 444 15.83 -9.04 -1.60
N CYS A 445 15.50 -10.32 -1.47
CA CYS A 445 16.13 -11.36 -2.26
C CYS A 445 15.66 -11.31 -3.71
N ALA A 446 16.61 -11.40 -4.63
CA ALA A 446 16.29 -11.62 -6.03
C ALA A 446 15.43 -12.89 -6.20
N PRO A 447 14.55 -12.94 -7.20
CA PRO A 447 13.66 -14.07 -7.37
C PRO A 447 14.41 -15.40 -7.45
N GLY A 448 14.04 -16.35 -6.60
CA GLY A 448 14.63 -17.69 -6.54
C GLY A 448 15.77 -17.85 -5.53
N ASN A 449 16.36 -16.74 -5.06
CA ASN A 449 17.38 -16.79 -4.01
C ASN A 449 16.74 -17.03 -2.64
N ALA A 450 17.40 -17.83 -1.80
CA ALA A 450 16.95 -18.00 -0.42
C ALA A 450 17.36 -16.79 0.45
N VAL A 451 16.58 -16.53 1.51
CA VAL A 451 16.92 -15.50 2.49
C VAL A 451 18.31 -15.74 3.09
N GLY A 452 19.12 -14.70 3.08
CA GLY A 452 20.50 -14.70 3.57
C GLY A 452 21.55 -15.03 2.52
N GLU A 453 21.16 -15.44 1.31
CA GLU A 453 22.05 -15.57 0.15
C GLU A 453 22.36 -14.18 -0.42
N HIS A 454 23.60 -13.98 -0.89
CA HIS A 454 24.06 -12.70 -1.46
C HIS A 454 23.79 -11.45 -0.58
N GLY A 455 23.57 -11.63 0.73
CA GLY A 455 23.30 -10.53 1.66
C GLY A 455 21.86 -10.02 1.66
N CYS A 456 20.93 -10.63 0.93
CA CYS A 456 19.52 -10.31 1.07
C CYS A 456 18.96 -10.82 2.40
N THR A 457 17.93 -10.17 2.93
CA THR A 457 17.44 -10.45 4.29
C THR A 457 15.95 -10.78 4.32
N TRP A 458 15.23 -10.69 3.21
CA TRP A 458 13.81 -11.04 3.16
C TRP A 458 13.33 -11.36 1.75
N GLN A 459 12.28 -12.18 1.64
CA GLN A 459 11.60 -12.47 0.39
C GLN A 459 10.11 -12.71 0.60
N VAL A 460 9.32 -12.50 -0.44
CA VAL A 460 7.89 -12.82 -0.45
C VAL A 460 7.71 -14.26 -0.96
N SER A 461 6.79 -15.00 -0.35
CA SER A 461 6.25 -16.25 -0.91
C SER A 461 5.73 -16.01 -2.33
N PRO A 462 5.96 -16.92 -3.28
CA PRO A 462 5.37 -16.80 -4.62
C PRO A 462 3.84 -16.70 -4.59
N LEU A 463 3.21 -17.32 -3.58
CA LEU A 463 1.77 -17.34 -3.37
C LEU A 463 1.31 -16.16 -2.49
N SER A 464 0.30 -15.42 -2.96
CA SER A 464 -0.41 -14.37 -2.22
C SER A 464 -1.93 -14.57 -2.35
N HIS A 465 -2.70 -14.00 -1.41
CA HIS A 465 -4.16 -14.07 -1.43
C HIS A 465 -4.74 -12.68 -1.35
N THR A 466 -5.79 -12.38 -2.11
CA THR A 466 -6.50 -11.11 -2.04
C THR A 466 -7.83 -11.32 -1.34
N LEU A 467 -8.01 -10.62 -0.23
CA LEU A 467 -9.26 -10.49 0.50
C LEU A 467 -9.94 -9.19 0.09
N PHE A 468 -11.26 -9.12 0.12
CA PHE A 468 -11.98 -7.88 -0.18
C PHE A 468 -12.67 -7.33 1.05
N SER A 469 -12.70 -6.00 1.19
CA SER A 469 -13.28 -5.33 2.37
C SER A 469 -14.73 -5.75 2.64
N ASP A 470 -15.54 -5.99 1.60
CA ASP A 470 -16.93 -6.43 1.74
C ASP A 470 -17.03 -7.85 2.30
N ASP A 471 -16.12 -8.73 1.94
CA ASP A 471 -16.07 -10.10 2.47
C ASP A 471 -15.62 -10.10 3.94
N LEU A 472 -14.67 -9.23 4.30
CA LEU A 472 -14.26 -9.02 5.69
C LEU A 472 -15.41 -8.46 6.55
N TRP A 473 -16.24 -7.58 5.99
CA TRP A 473 -17.44 -7.08 6.67
C TRP A 473 -18.48 -8.17 6.91
N LYS A 474 -18.73 -9.03 5.91
CA LYS A 474 -19.69 -10.15 6.02
C LYS A 474 -19.32 -11.12 7.15
N VAL A 475 -18.02 -11.29 7.43
CA VAL A 475 -17.55 -12.14 8.55
C VAL A 475 -17.42 -11.39 9.88
N GLY A 476 -17.89 -10.15 9.97
CA GLY A 476 -17.98 -9.40 11.23
C GLY A 476 -16.72 -8.62 11.61
N LEU A 477 -15.78 -8.39 10.68
CA LEU A 477 -14.66 -7.46 10.89
C LEU A 477 -15.06 -5.98 10.75
N ASN A 478 -16.35 -5.69 10.53
CA ASN A 478 -16.92 -4.34 10.55
C ASN A 478 -17.05 -3.77 11.99
N VAL A 479 -16.03 -3.96 12.82
CA VAL A 479 -15.97 -3.44 14.19
C VAL A 479 -15.22 -2.11 14.18
N THR A 480 -15.82 -1.10 13.56
CA THR A 480 -15.62 0.27 14.04
C THR A 480 -16.65 0.54 15.13
N PRO A 481 -16.21 0.82 16.36
CA PRO A 481 -17.04 1.54 17.29
C PRO A 481 -17.16 2.98 16.78
N ALA A 482 -18.22 3.28 16.02
CA ALA A 482 -18.75 4.64 16.00
C ALA A 482 -19.43 4.99 17.35
N LEU A 483 -19.46 4.05 18.30
CA LEU A 483 -20.02 4.19 19.65
C LEU A 483 -19.18 3.41 20.67
N PRO A 484 -19.14 3.82 21.95
CA PRO A 484 -18.38 3.15 23.00
C PRO A 484 -19.01 1.78 23.33
N ILE A 485 -18.73 0.77 22.51
CA ILE A 485 -19.08 -0.62 22.81
C ILE A 485 -17.93 -1.25 23.60
N PRO A 486 -18.21 -2.06 24.64
CA PRO A 486 -17.18 -2.71 25.44
C PRO A 486 -16.25 -3.60 24.59
N PHE A 487 -14.97 -3.29 24.70
CA PHE A 487 -13.80 -3.83 24.01
C PHE A 487 -13.66 -5.37 23.94
N VAL A 488 -14.33 -6.10 24.83
CA VAL A 488 -14.18 -7.57 24.99
C VAL A 488 -14.75 -8.34 23.79
N GLN A 489 -15.69 -7.77 23.05
CA GLN A 489 -16.36 -8.48 21.94
C GLN A 489 -15.57 -8.45 20.62
N GLY A 490 -14.72 -7.44 20.41
CA GLY A 490 -13.89 -7.33 19.19
C GLY A 490 -12.74 -8.34 19.12
N ILE A 491 -12.14 -8.69 20.27
CA ILE A 491 -11.05 -9.67 20.34
C ILE A 491 -11.56 -11.09 20.03
N HIS A 492 -12.77 -11.42 20.47
CA HIS A 492 -13.39 -12.71 20.16
C HIS A 492 -13.62 -12.91 18.66
N ASN A 493 -14.00 -11.85 17.93
CA ASN A 493 -14.23 -11.92 16.48
C ASN A 493 -12.92 -12.10 15.70
N LEU A 494 -11.82 -11.46 16.12
CA LEU A 494 -10.49 -11.66 15.51
C LEU A 494 -9.98 -13.09 15.65
N ALA A 495 -10.20 -13.74 16.80
CA ALA A 495 -9.83 -15.14 17.01
C ALA A 495 -10.65 -16.11 16.14
N VAL A 496 -11.94 -15.82 15.93
CA VAL A 496 -12.82 -16.62 15.06
C VAL A 496 -12.42 -16.49 13.58
N VAL A 497 -11.99 -15.31 13.15
CA VAL A 497 -11.51 -15.09 11.77
C VAL A 497 -10.20 -15.85 11.51
N GLY A 498 -9.27 -15.87 12.47
CA GLY A 498 -8.04 -16.67 12.35
C GLY A 498 -8.29 -18.16 12.12
N THR A 499 -9.41 -18.70 12.62
CA THR A 499 -9.83 -20.08 12.38
C THR A 499 -10.71 -20.29 11.15
N ALA A 500 -11.36 -19.24 10.62
CA ALA A 500 -12.22 -19.33 9.43
C ALA A 500 -11.47 -19.04 8.12
N VAL A 501 -10.28 -18.41 8.21
CA VAL A 501 -9.40 -18.07 7.08
C VAL A 501 -8.31 -19.15 6.86
N ALA A 502 -8.15 -20.10 7.80
CA ALA A 502 -7.38 -21.33 7.61
C ALA A 502 -8.26 -22.43 7.00
#